data_AF-A0A8C9G3U7-F1
#
_entry.id   AF-A0A8C9G3U7-F1
#
_cell.length_a   1.000
_cell.length_b   1.000
_cell.length_c   1.000
_cell.angle_alpha   90.00
_cell.angle_beta   90.00
_cell.angle_gamma   90.00
#
_symmetry.space_group_name_H-M   'P 1'
#
loop_
_entity.id
_entity.type
_entity.pdbx_description
1 polymer ?
#
loop_
_entity_poly.entity_id
_entity_poly.type
_entity_poly.pdbx_seq_one_letter_code
_entity_poly.pdbx_strand_id
1 'polypeptide(L)'
;MMEVLERVESSYLPAFRTMLMDVEAALSEAQDIHLHLMPLRRHLEDIERTDFSKVQPLLLPLLHVVCLTWVTSKHYSQPARIVVLLQEICNLLIQQALVYLSPEDLLKGEMEESLGKVQMVLSILNGFKEAFEDRREELHTYYKPDQEVKEWDFHATMVFARLDSFLKRLELVEDLLANALDLMKLEKIEFSGFKGKALGQQVLDMHEEFQEAYKVFAERTYDCLDLTNADFEQDAFDFQQKVEDIDRRLGTVFIQAFDDASDLEHTFKLLEMFGSLLERPVIAADAAGKYSDLIHMFSSALSDARLIYSRHVRAELELGSPAVHKNMPPVAGALRWARELRARIRAQFGDFRHSSHPCVAVPAKLFYDCLEICSLINLIFFLYRTSSNACSQNMS
;
A
#
# COMPACT_ATOMS: atom_id res chain seq x y z
N MET A 1 -12.30 -25.30 66.45
CA MET A 1 -11.25 -24.43 67.02
C MET A 1 -11.81 -23.07 67.45
N MET A 2 -12.62 -22.39 66.63
CA MET A 2 -13.31 -21.15 67.03
C MET A 2 -14.19 -21.35 68.28
N GLU A 3 -15.04 -22.38 68.29
CA GLU A 3 -15.87 -22.75 69.47
C GLU A 3 -15.05 -23.07 70.73
N VAL A 4 -13.83 -23.57 70.56
CA VAL A 4 -12.93 -23.85 71.68
C VAL A 4 -12.42 -22.53 72.25
N LEU A 5 -11.92 -21.63 71.39
CA LEU A 5 -11.42 -20.30 71.78
C LEU A 5 -12.50 -19.41 72.41
N GLU A 6 -13.75 -19.53 71.94
CA GLU A 6 -14.91 -18.87 72.55
C GLU A 6 -15.18 -19.38 73.97
N ARG A 7 -15.14 -20.69 74.19
CA ARG A 7 -15.35 -21.29 75.52
C ARG A 7 -14.26 -20.97 76.53
N VAL A 8 -13.02 -20.69 76.08
CA VAL A 8 -11.91 -20.31 76.98
C VAL A 8 -11.77 -18.79 77.15
N GLU A 9 -12.68 -17.98 76.58
CA GLU A 9 -12.61 -16.50 76.57
C GLU A 9 -11.23 -15.97 76.17
N SER A 10 -10.62 -16.60 75.16
CA SER A 10 -9.24 -16.32 74.75
C SER A 10 -9.10 -14.90 74.16
N SER A 11 -8.07 -14.17 74.58
CA SER A 11 -7.73 -12.85 74.02
C SER A 11 -7.37 -12.89 72.52
N TYR A 12 -7.05 -14.07 71.98
CA TYR A 12 -6.75 -14.27 70.56
C TYR A 12 -8.00 -14.46 69.69
N LEU A 13 -9.17 -14.66 70.29
CA LEU A 13 -10.42 -14.92 69.56
C LEU A 13 -10.75 -13.83 68.52
N PRO A 14 -10.65 -12.51 68.80
CA PRO A 14 -10.94 -11.48 67.80
C PRO A 14 -10.00 -11.54 66.59
N ALA A 15 -8.70 -11.69 66.83
CA ALA A 15 -7.70 -11.77 65.77
C ALA A 15 -7.90 -13.03 64.90
N PHE A 16 -8.19 -14.16 65.52
CA PHE A 16 -8.47 -15.40 64.80
C PHE A 16 -9.76 -15.29 63.98
N ARG A 17 -10.80 -14.62 64.49
CA ARG A 17 -12.04 -14.37 63.75
C ARG A 17 -11.80 -13.47 62.53
N THR A 18 -11.05 -12.37 62.69
CA THR A 18 -10.68 -11.50 61.56
C THR A 18 -9.92 -12.29 60.49
N MET A 19 -8.91 -13.07 60.90
CA MET A 19 -8.15 -13.89 59.95
C MET A 19 -9.03 -14.91 59.21
N LEU A 20 -9.99 -15.55 59.89
CA LEU A 20 -10.92 -16.46 59.22
C LEU A 20 -11.81 -15.73 58.21
N MET A 21 -12.33 -14.55 58.57
CA MET A 21 -13.12 -13.73 57.64
C MET A 21 -12.31 -13.31 56.41
N ASP A 22 -11.05 -12.92 56.59
CA ASP A 22 -10.16 -12.56 55.49
C ASP A 22 -9.90 -13.76 54.55
N VAL A 23 -9.70 -14.95 55.12
CA VAL A 23 -9.49 -16.19 54.34
C VAL A 23 -10.76 -16.59 53.58
N GLU A 24 -11.94 -16.52 54.22
CA GLU A 24 -13.22 -16.82 53.56
C GLU A 24 -13.50 -15.83 52.42
N ALA A 25 -13.23 -14.54 52.64
CA ALA A 25 -13.37 -13.52 51.60
C ALA A 25 -12.39 -13.75 50.43
N ALA A 26 -11.12 -14.04 50.72
CA ALA A 26 -10.11 -14.34 49.70
C ALA A 26 -10.44 -15.62 48.92
N LEU A 27 -10.99 -16.65 49.58
CA LEU A 27 -11.44 -17.88 48.93
C LEU A 27 -12.62 -17.61 47.98
N SER A 28 -13.61 -16.82 48.43
CA SER A 28 -14.74 -16.43 47.59
C SER A 28 -14.29 -15.64 46.37
N GLU A 29 -13.34 -14.71 46.53
CA GLU A 29 -12.75 -13.96 45.43
C GLU A 29 -12.00 -14.88 44.45
N ALA A 30 -11.15 -15.77 44.96
CA ALA A 30 -10.40 -16.70 44.12
C ALA A 30 -11.31 -17.63 43.31
N GLN A 31 -12.42 -18.10 43.89
CA GLN A 31 -13.41 -18.92 43.21
C GLN A 31 -14.13 -18.15 42.09
N ASP A 32 -14.54 -16.89 42.34
CA ASP A 32 -15.15 -16.02 41.31
C ASP A 32 -14.18 -15.76 40.16
N ILE A 33 -12.93 -15.40 40.47
CA ILE A 33 -11.89 -15.15 39.47
C ILE A 33 -11.64 -16.41 38.63
N HIS A 34 -11.47 -17.57 39.28
CA HIS A 34 -11.22 -18.82 38.58
C HIS A 34 -12.36 -19.18 37.64
N LEU A 35 -13.61 -19.07 38.10
CA LEU A 35 -14.79 -19.37 37.30
C LEU A 35 -14.86 -18.53 36.02
N HIS A 36 -14.56 -17.24 36.09
CA HIS A 36 -14.74 -16.30 34.99
C HIS A 36 -13.51 -16.16 34.07
N LEU A 37 -12.31 -16.49 34.54
CA LEU A 37 -11.09 -16.49 33.72
C LEU A 37 -10.81 -17.84 33.05
N MET A 38 -11.29 -18.95 33.62
CA MET A 38 -11.04 -20.29 33.06
C MET A 38 -11.45 -20.42 31.57
N PRO A 39 -12.58 -19.84 31.10
CA PRO A 39 -12.93 -19.88 29.68
C PRO A 39 -11.91 -19.22 28.75
N LEU A 40 -11.23 -18.16 29.20
CA LEU A 40 -10.22 -17.44 28.39
C LEU A 40 -9.02 -18.32 28.06
N ARG A 41 -8.67 -19.26 28.94
CA ARG A 41 -7.50 -20.13 28.79
C ARG A 41 -7.47 -20.82 27.44
N ARG A 42 -8.60 -21.41 27.01
CA ARG A 42 -8.68 -22.11 25.72
C ARG A 42 -8.42 -21.16 24.55
N HIS A 43 -9.01 -19.97 24.57
CA HIS A 43 -8.84 -18.99 23.50
C HIS A 43 -7.38 -18.52 23.39
N LEU A 44 -6.72 -18.30 24.54
CA LEU A 44 -5.31 -17.92 24.58
C LEU A 44 -4.39 -19.05 24.11
N GLU A 45 -4.62 -20.29 24.56
CA GLU A 45 -3.87 -21.47 24.08
C GLU A 45 -4.07 -21.72 22.58
N ASP A 46 -5.27 -21.48 22.04
CA ASP A 46 -5.55 -21.62 20.61
C ASP A 46 -4.80 -20.55 19.80
N ILE A 47 -4.69 -19.31 20.30
CA ILE A 47 -3.88 -18.25 19.68
C ILE A 47 -2.39 -18.62 19.72
N GLU A 48 -1.88 -19.12 20.85
CA GLU A 48 -0.48 -19.49 21.00
C GLU A 48 -0.03 -20.62 20.07
N ARG A 49 -0.95 -21.54 19.73
CA ARG A 49 -0.67 -22.72 18.89
C ARG A 49 -0.89 -22.47 17.40
N THR A 50 -1.60 -21.40 17.05
CA THR A 50 -1.97 -21.10 15.66
C THR A 50 -0.86 -20.28 15.01
N ASP A 51 -0.57 -20.56 13.73
CA ASP A 51 0.32 -19.72 12.94
C ASP A 51 -0.18 -18.26 12.98
N PHE A 52 0.71 -17.30 13.23
CA PHE A 52 0.31 -15.90 13.39
C PHE A 52 -0.53 -15.36 12.22
N SER A 53 -0.21 -15.77 10.99
CA SER A 53 -0.95 -15.43 9.76
C SER A 53 -2.43 -15.84 9.75
N LYS A 54 -2.85 -16.71 10.68
CA LYS A 54 -4.22 -17.23 10.80
C LYS A 54 -4.87 -16.86 12.14
N VAL A 55 -4.26 -16.00 12.95
CA VAL A 55 -4.77 -15.64 14.29
C VAL A 55 -6.00 -14.72 14.22
N GLN A 56 -6.15 -13.93 13.16
CA GLN A 56 -7.21 -12.91 13.05
C GLN A 56 -8.64 -13.40 13.40
N PRO A 57 -9.12 -14.56 12.91
CA PRO A 57 -10.46 -15.05 13.24
C PRO A 57 -10.66 -15.44 14.71
N LEU A 58 -9.58 -15.64 15.46
CA LEU A 58 -9.60 -16.04 16.88
C LEU A 58 -9.72 -14.84 17.84
N LEU A 59 -9.39 -13.63 17.35
CA LEU A 59 -9.36 -12.40 18.15
C LEU A 59 -10.76 -11.96 18.60
N LEU A 60 -11.75 -12.03 17.71
CA LEU A 60 -13.12 -11.61 18.03
C LEU A 60 -13.78 -12.52 19.09
N PRO A 61 -13.68 -13.87 19.00
CA PRO A 61 -14.11 -14.75 20.08
C PRO A 61 -13.38 -14.49 21.41
N LEU A 62 -12.08 -14.21 21.39
CA LEU A 62 -11.32 -13.88 22.60
C LEU A 62 -11.90 -12.63 23.28
N LEU A 63 -12.06 -11.53 22.53
CA LEU A 63 -12.63 -10.28 23.06
C LEU A 63 -14.06 -10.45 23.57
N HIS A 64 -14.86 -11.30 22.91
CA HIS A 64 -16.21 -11.64 23.38
C HIS A 64 -16.17 -12.26 24.78
N VAL A 65 -15.26 -13.20 25.04
CA VAL A 65 -15.10 -13.80 26.37
C VAL A 65 -14.59 -12.77 27.38
N VAL A 66 -13.68 -11.86 26.99
CA VAL A 66 -13.24 -10.76 27.87
C VAL A 66 -14.42 -9.85 28.27
N CYS A 67 -15.31 -9.53 27.33
CA CYS A 67 -16.53 -8.77 27.62
C CYS A 67 -17.45 -9.53 28.58
N LEU A 68 -17.63 -10.85 28.38
CA LEU A 68 -18.39 -11.69 29.31
C LEU A 68 -17.77 -11.70 30.70
N THR A 69 -16.45 -11.82 30.82
CA THR A 69 -15.73 -11.75 32.10
C THR A 69 -16.00 -10.41 32.79
N TRP A 70 -15.99 -9.30 32.05
CA TRP A 70 -16.33 -7.98 32.59
C TRP A 70 -17.77 -7.90 33.11
N VAL A 71 -18.74 -8.45 32.38
CA VAL A 71 -20.16 -8.38 32.78
C VAL A 71 -20.49 -9.32 33.95
N THR A 72 -19.83 -10.47 34.02
CA THR A 72 -20.21 -11.56 34.95
C THR A 72 -19.38 -11.61 36.23
N SER A 73 -18.09 -11.25 36.19
CA SER A 73 -17.23 -11.27 37.38
C SER A 73 -17.37 -10.00 38.22
N LYS A 74 -17.59 -10.19 39.52
CA LYS A 74 -17.61 -9.07 40.48
C LYS A 74 -16.24 -8.42 40.67
N HIS A 75 -15.18 -9.21 40.49
CA HIS A 75 -13.82 -8.79 40.76
C HIS A 75 -13.12 -8.23 39.52
N TYR A 76 -13.44 -8.75 38.32
CA TYR A 76 -12.90 -8.26 37.04
C TYR A 76 -13.70 -7.13 36.39
N SER A 77 -14.89 -6.80 36.90
CA SER A 77 -15.62 -5.55 36.59
C SER A 77 -14.97 -4.32 37.23
N GLN A 78 -13.63 -4.26 37.20
CA GLN A 78 -12.80 -3.18 37.71
C GLN A 78 -11.80 -2.76 36.62
N PRO A 79 -11.73 -1.48 36.25
CA PRO A 79 -10.83 -0.99 35.21
C PRO A 79 -9.38 -1.43 35.40
N ALA A 80 -8.88 -1.37 36.64
CA ALA A 80 -7.52 -1.76 36.98
C ALA A 80 -7.17 -3.22 36.63
N ARG A 81 -8.15 -4.15 36.66
CA ARG A 81 -7.89 -5.57 36.35
C ARG A 81 -8.11 -5.89 34.88
N ILE A 82 -9.15 -5.33 34.26
CA ILE A 82 -9.44 -5.59 32.85
C ILE A 82 -8.38 -4.97 31.94
N VAL A 83 -7.86 -3.79 32.30
CA VAL A 83 -6.77 -3.14 31.57
C VAL A 83 -5.52 -4.02 31.58
N VAL A 84 -5.14 -4.56 32.75
CA VAL A 84 -3.98 -5.46 32.85
C VAL A 84 -4.19 -6.73 32.00
N LEU A 85 -5.38 -7.33 32.03
CA LEU A 85 -5.66 -8.50 31.19
C LEU A 85 -5.53 -8.19 29.70
N LEU A 86 -6.08 -7.05 29.25
CA LEU A 86 -5.98 -6.61 27.86
C LEU A 86 -4.54 -6.26 27.46
N GLN A 87 -3.76 -5.66 28.37
CA GLN A 87 -2.32 -5.44 28.17
C GLN A 87 -1.58 -6.77 27.99
N GLU A 88 -1.87 -7.79 28.79
CA GLU A 88 -1.24 -9.11 28.63
C GLU A 88 -1.64 -9.81 27.33
N ILE A 89 -2.88 -9.62 26.85
CA ILE A 89 -3.29 -10.06 25.51
C ILE A 89 -2.47 -9.33 24.43
N CYS A 90 -2.29 -8.01 24.56
CA CYS A 90 -1.43 -7.25 23.63
C CYS A 90 0.01 -7.77 23.67
N ASN A 91 0.55 -8.05 24.86
CA ASN A 91 1.90 -8.59 25.03
C ASN A 91 2.04 -9.95 24.34
N LEU A 92 1.06 -10.84 24.46
CA LEU A 92 1.03 -12.12 23.77
C LEU A 92 1.04 -11.93 22.25
N LEU A 93 0.20 -11.04 21.71
CA LEU A 93 0.15 -10.77 20.28
C LEU A 93 1.48 -10.20 19.75
N ILE A 94 2.12 -9.30 20.50
CA ILE A 94 3.45 -8.77 20.17
C ILE A 94 4.49 -9.89 20.15
N GLN A 95 4.49 -10.77 21.17
CA GLN A 95 5.42 -11.91 21.22
C GLN A 95 5.24 -12.85 20.03
N GLN A 96 4.00 -13.18 19.67
CA GLN A 96 3.70 -14.03 18.52
C GLN A 96 4.10 -13.35 17.20
N ALA A 97 3.88 -12.04 17.07
CA ALA A 97 4.31 -11.26 15.92
C ALA A 97 5.84 -11.24 15.77
N LEU A 98 6.58 -11.06 16.87
CA LEU A 98 8.05 -11.10 16.85
C LEU A 98 8.58 -12.47 16.40
N VAL A 99 8.00 -13.57 16.89
CA VAL A 99 8.37 -14.92 16.45
C VAL A 99 8.09 -15.11 14.96
N TYR A 100 6.97 -14.60 14.46
CA TYR A 100 6.60 -14.69 13.05
C TYR A 100 7.51 -13.86 12.13
N LEU A 101 7.91 -12.67 12.58
CA LEU A 101 8.75 -11.74 11.81
C LEU A 101 10.22 -12.16 11.75
N SER A 102 10.73 -12.84 12.79
CA SER A 102 12.17 -13.13 12.97
C SER A 102 13.04 -11.87 12.80
N PRO A 103 13.15 -11.02 13.84
CA PRO A 103 13.75 -9.69 13.68
C PRO A 103 15.21 -9.71 13.21
N GLU A 104 15.94 -10.79 13.49
CA GLU A 104 17.34 -11.00 13.07
C GLU A 104 17.50 -11.17 11.55
N ASP A 105 16.46 -11.73 10.91
CA ASP A 105 16.41 -12.04 9.48
C ASP A 105 15.58 -11.02 8.69
N LEU A 106 14.78 -10.20 9.37
CA LEU A 106 13.75 -9.37 8.72
C LEU A 106 14.32 -8.47 7.62
N LEU A 107 15.44 -7.79 7.90
CA LEU A 107 16.11 -6.91 6.92
C LEU A 107 17.07 -7.66 5.98
N LYS A 108 17.48 -8.88 6.34
CA LYS A 108 18.46 -9.68 5.59
C LYS A 108 17.80 -10.66 4.60
N GLY A 109 16.54 -11.00 4.85
CA GLY A 109 15.75 -11.89 4.02
C GLY A 109 15.34 -11.26 2.69
N GLU A 110 14.48 -11.97 1.96
CA GLU A 110 13.90 -11.47 0.72
C GLU A 110 12.94 -10.31 1.03
N MET A 111 13.24 -9.12 0.49
CA MET A 111 12.51 -7.88 0.80
C MET A 111 10.99 -8.01 0.59
N GLU A 112 10.57 -8.64 -0.49
CA GLU A 112 9.14 -8.81 -0.82
C GLU A 112 8.42 -9.71 0.19
N GLU A 113 9.07 -10.81 0.61
CA GLU A 113 8.54 -11.69 1.65
C GLU A 113 8.49 -10.98 3.02
N SER A 114 9.59 -10.31 3.39
CA SER A 114 9.68 -9.55 4.65
C SER A 114 8.63 -8.43 4.73
N LEU A 115 8.46 -7.67 3.65
CA LEU A 115 7.44 -6.62 3.57
C LEU A 115 6.03 -7.21 3.73
N GLY A 116 5.73 -8.31 3.02
CA GLY A 116 4.45 -9.00 3.14
C GLY A 116 4.16 -9.49 4.56
N LYS A 117 5.17 -9.98 5.29
CA LYS A 117 5.04 -10.37 6.70
C LYS A 117 4.73 -9.17 7.60
N VAL A 118 5.45 -8.05 7.44
CA VAL A 118 5.22 -6.82 8.23
C VAL A 118 3.81 -6.29 8.00
N GLN A 119 3.36 -6.22 6.74
CA GLN A 119 2.00 -5.79 6.38
C GLN A 119 0.91 -6.69 6.96
N MET A 120 1.16 -8.01 6.96
CA MET A 120 0.25 -8.96 7.61
C MET A 120 0.15 -8.73 9.11
N VAL A 121 1.28 -8.47 9.78
CA VAL A 121 1.30 -8.17 11.22
C VAL A 121 0.55 -6.86 11.52
N LEU A 122 0.85 -5.80 10.78
CA LEU A 122 0.15 -4.52 10.90
C LEU A 122 -1.36 -4.69 10.73
N SER A 123 -1.80 -5.42 9.71
CA SER A 123 -3.21 -5.69 9.44
C SER A 123 -3.89 -6.45 10.60
N ILE A 124 -3.27 -7.51 11.12
CA ILE A 124 -3.85 -8.31 12.22
C ILE A 124 -3.94 -7.49 13.52
N LEU A 125 -2.89 -6.74 13.86
CA LEU A 125 -2.84 -5.95 15.09
C LEU A 125 -3.76 -4.72 15.03
N ASN A 126 -3.89 -4.07 13.87
CA ASN A 126 -4.89 -3.01 13.68
C ASN A 126 -6.32 -3.58 13.72
N GLY A 127 -6.55 -4.73 13.09
CA GLY A 127 -7.83 -5.43 13.18
C GLY A 127 -8.20 -5.84 14.61
N PHE A 128 -7.23 -6.16 15.46
CA PHE A 128 -7.47 -6.37 16.90
C PHE A 128 -7.97 -5.10 17.60
N LYS A 129 -7.34 -3.95 17.32
CA LYS A 129 -7.73 -2.65 17.89
C LYS A 129 -9.14 -2.23 17.43
N GLU A 130 -9.43 -2.40 16.15
CA GLU A 130 -10.76 -2.15 15.59
C GLU A 130 -11.81 -3.04 16.28
N ALA A 131 -11.56 -4.34 16.36
CA ALA A 131 -12.46 -5.27 17.04
C ALA A 131 -12.63 -4.95 18.53
N PHE A 132 -11.60 -4.42 19.20
CA PHE A 132 -11.70 -3.97 20.58
C PHE A 132 -12.65 -2.77 20.72
N GLU A 133 -12.51 -1.75 19.87
CA GLU A 133 -13.37 -0.57 19.93
C GLU A 133 -14.82 -0.93 19.56
N ASP A 134 -15.04 -1.77 18.55
CA ASP A 134 -16.38 -2.28 18.21
C ASP A 134 -17.03 -2.96 19.43
N ARG A 135 -16.29 -3.83 20.12
CA ARG A 135 -16.79 -4.53 21.32
C ARG A 135 -17.02 -3.61 22.50
N ARG A 136 -16.22 -2.56 22.62
CA ARG A 136 -16.39 -1.54 23.64
C ARG A 136 -17.69 -0.76 23.43
N GLU A 137 -18.01 -0.38 22.19
CA GLU A 137 -19.26 0.31 21.85
C GLU A 137 -20.48 -0.60 22.05
N GLU A 138 -20.35 -1.88 21.68
CA GLU A 138 -21.40 -2.89 21.84
C GLU A 138 -21.51 -3.49 23.25
N LEU A 139 -20.71 -3.04 24.23
CA LEU A 139 -20.63 -3.68 25.55
C LEU A 139 -21.99 -3.76 26.27
N HIS A 140 -22.86 -2.77 26.06
CA HIS A 140 -24.21 -2.73 26.60
C HIS A 140 -25.07 -3.95 26.18
N THR A 141 -24.80 -4.56 25.02
CA THR A 141 -25.55 -5.72 24.50
C THR A 141 -25.37 -6.99 25.32
N TYR A 142 -24.33 -7.07 26.14
CA TYR A 142 -24.05 -8.19 27.03
C TYR A 142 -24.86 -8.15 28.32
N TYR A 143 -25.48 -7.01 28.63
CA TYR A 143 -26.31 -6.83 29.82
C TYR A 143 -27.76 -7.25 29.56
N LYS A 144 -28.43 -7.70 30.61
CA LYS A 144 -29.88 -7.91 30.56
C LYS A 144 -30.59 -6.55 30.54
N PRO A 145 -31.80 -6.44 29.95
CA PRO A 145 -32.52 -5.16 29.81
C PRO A 145 -32.72 -4.38 31.13
N ASP A 146 -32.82 -5.10 32.26
CA ASP A 146 -33.08 -4.51 33.58
C ASP A 146 -31.81 -4.36 34.44
N GLN A 147 -30.62 -4.60 33.88
CA GLN A 147 -29.35 -4.53 34.59
C GLN A 147 -28.64 -3.20 34.31
N GLU A 148 -28.07 -2.59 35.35
CA GLU A 148 -27.19 -1.42 35.20
C GLU A 148 -25.95 -1.78 34.38
N VAL A 149 -25.73 -1.03 33.29
CA VAL A 149 -24.60 -1.20 32.39
C VAL A 149 -23.37 -0.55 33.00
N LYS A 150 -22.30 -1.32 33.19
CA LYS A 150 -20.99 -0.80 33.57
C LYS A 150 -20.12 -0.75 32.32
N GLU A 151 -19.79 0.45 31.88
CA GLU A 151 -18.96 0.64 30.70
C GLU A 151 -17.46 0.52 31.03
N TRP A 152 -16.65 0.35 29.99
CA TRP A 152 -15.20 0.52 30.10
C TRP A 152 -14.85 2.01 30.13
N ASP A 153 -14.69 2.54 31.33
CA ASP A 153 -14.47 3.97 31.64
C ASP A 153 -12.97 4.36 31.70
N PHE A 154 -12.11 3.66 30.96
CA PHE A 154 -10.67 3.95 30.88
C PHE A 154 -10.24 4.37 29.46
N HIS A 155 -9.14 5.12 29.35
CA HIS A 155 -8.62 5.50 28.03
C HIS A 155 -7.96 4.31 27.33
N ALA A 156 -8.16 4.18 26.02
CA ALA A 156 -7.59 3.09 25.21
C ALA A 156 -6.04 3.06 25.27
N THR A 157 -5.41 4.23 25.47
CA THR A 157 -3.97 4.36 25.69
C THR A 157 -3.47 3.57 26.91
N MET A 158 -4.30 3.35 27.92
CA MET A 158 -3.93 2.49 29.06
C MET A 158 -3.75 1.03 28.63
N VAL A 159 -4.44 0.57 27.59
CA VAL A 159 -4.30 -0.78 27.05
C VAL A 159 -3.22 -0.84 25.98
N PHE A 160 -3.24 0.11 25.04
CA PHE A 160 -2.50 -0.01 23.79
C PHE A 160 -1.15 0.72 23.76
N ALA A 161 -0.73 1.47 24.78
CA ALA A 161 0.51 2.26 24.71
C ALA A 161 1.74 1.50 24.16
N ARG A 162 1.96 0.26 24.63
CA ARG A 162 3.04 -0.60 24.14
C ARG A 162 2.79 -1.11 22.72
N LEU A 163 1.57 -1.55 22.43
CA LEU A 163 1.17 -2.02 21.10
C LEU A 163 1.30 -0.90 20.06
N ASP A 164 0.87 0.31 20.38
CA ASP A 164 0.98 1.48 19.52
C ASP A 164 2.44 1.85 19.22
N SER A 165 3.31 1.72 20.22
CA SER A 165 4.75 1.93 20.03
C SER A 165 5.35 0.87 19.11
N PHE A 166 4.92 -0.39 19.25
CA PHE A 166 5.30 -1.48 18.36
C PHE A 166 4.78 -1.31 16.94
N LEU A 167 3.52 -0.89 16.76
CA LEU A 167 2.94 -0.58 15.46
C LEU A 167 3.71 0.52 14.73
N LYS A 168 4.03 1.63 15.41
CA LYS A 168 4.85 2.71 14.84
C LYS A 168 6.22 2.23 14.39
N ARG A 169 6.82 1.32 15.15
CA ARG A 169 8.10 0.73 14.77
C ARG A 169 7.97 -0.16 13.53
N LEU A 170 6.91 -0.95 13.44
CA LEU A 170 6.61 -1.75 12.26
C LEU A 170 6.32 -0.89 11.03
N GLU A 171 5.57 0.21 11.15
CA GLU A 171 5.31 1.17 10.07
C GLU A 171 6.63 1.75 9.53
N LEU A 172 7.56 2.13 10.42
CA LEU A 172 8.88 2.59 9.98
C LEU A 172 9.66 1.50 9.23
N VAL A 173 9.63 0.25 9.70
CA VAL A 173 10.28 -0.86 9.01
C VAL A 173 9.60 -1.19 7.68
N GLU A 174 8.27 -1.10 7.61
CA GLU A 174 7.49 -1.22 6.37
C GLU A 174 7.94 -0.18 5.36
N ASP A 175 8.02 1.09 5.75
CA ASP A 175 8.46 2.19 4.90
C ASP A 175 9.88 1.95 4.37
N LEU A 176 10.80 1.48 5.22
CA LEU A 176 12.17 1.17 4.81
C LEU A 176 12.22 0.04 3.76
N LEU A 177 11.48 -1.05 3.99
CA LEU A 177 11.42 -2.19 3.08
C LEU A 177 10.73 -1.83 1.76
N ALA A 178 9.63 -1.07 1.80
CA ALA A 178 8.91 -0.60 0.62
C ALA A 178 9.79 0.31 -0.24
N ASN A 179 10.48 1.27 0.39
CA ASN A 179 11.44 2.13 -0.31
C ASN A 179 12.58 1.33 -0.93
N ALA A 180 13.10 0.34 -0.21
CA ALA A 180 14.18 -0.48 -0.71
C ALA A 180 13.74 -1.33 -1.92
N LEU A 181 12.55 -1.93 -1.87
CA LEU A 181 11.97 -2.72 -2.95
C LEU A 181 11.70 -1.89 -4.20
N ASP A 182 11.27 -0.65 -4.05
CA ASP A 182 11.11 0.29 -5.16
C ASP A 182 12.45 0.61 -5.84
N LEU A 183 13.50 0.90 -5.08
CA LEU A 183 14.82 1.20 -5.63
C LEU A 183 15.54 -0.02 -6.21
N MET A 184 15.13 -1.24 -5.88
CA MET A 184 15.59 -2.43 -6.60
C MET A 184 15.14 -2.45 -8.07
N LYS A 185 14.08 -1.72 -8.44
CA LYS A 185 13.62 -1.61 -9.84
C LYS A 185 14.62 -0.87 -10.74
N LEU A 186 15.57 -0.13 -10.17
CA LEU A 186 16.60 0.60 -10.92
C LEU A 186 17.45 -0.30 -11.82
N GLU A 187 17.63 -1.57 -11.45
CA GLU A 187 18.36 -2.56 -12.25
C GLU A 187 17.77 -2.70 -13.67
N LYS A 188 16.47 -2.49 -13.82
CA LYS A 188 15.73 -2.72 -15.07
C LYS A 188 15.63 -1.48 -15.97
N ILE A 189 16.17 -0.33 -15.54
CA ILE A 189 16.08 0.91 -16.30
C ILE A 189 17.15 0.95 -17.39
N GLU A 190 16.72 0.89 -18.64
CA GLU A 190 17.61 0.97 -19.80
C GLU A 190 17.27 2.19 -20.66
N PHE A 191 18.24 3.09 -20.85
CA PHE A 191 18.04 4.25 -21.72
C PHE A 191 18.48 3.98 -23.15
N SER A 192 17.56 4.22 -24.08
CA SER A 192 17.86 4.27 -25.51
C SER A 192 18.06 5.72 -25.95
N GLY A 193 19.05 6.00 -26.81
CA GLY A 193 19.27 7.35 -27.36
C GLY A 193 20.73 7.79 -27.37
N PHE A 194 20.98 9.04 -27.79
CA PHE A 194 22.34 9.58 -27.91
C PHE A 194 23.02 9.70 -26.54
N LYS A 195 22.28 10.12 -25.50
CA LYS A 195 22.77 10.14 -24.12
C LYS A 195 22.47 8.87 -23.33
N GLY A 196 21.80 7.89 -23.94
CA GLY A 196 21.30 6.71 -23.24
C GLY A 196 22.38 5.94 -22.48
N LYS A 197 23.56 5.75 -23.08
CA LYS A 197 24.68 5.07 -22.40
C LYS A 197 25.18 5.82 -21.16
N ALA A 198 25.24 7.15 -21.21
CA ALA A 198 25.73 7.95 -20.09
C ALA A 198 24.70 8.03 -18.95
N LEU A 199 23.40 8.11 -19.27
CA LEU A 199 22.31 8.08 -18.30
C LEU A 199 22.16 6.70 -17.67
N GLY A 200 22.29 5.63 -18.47
CA GLY A 200 22.30 4.25 -17.98
C GLY A 200 23.44 3.99 -17.00
N GLN A 201 24.65 4.50 -17.29
CA GLN A 201 25.77 4.40 -16.34
C GLN A 201 25.47 5.13 -15.02
N GLN A 202 24.89 6.33 -15.07
CA GLN A 202 24.52 7.06 -13.84
C GLN A 202 23.51 6.29 -12.99
N VAL A 203 22.52 5.64 -13.60
CA VAL A 203 21.53 4.81 -12.87
C VAL A 203 22.18 3.55 -12.31
N LEU A 204 23.10 2.93 -13.04
CA LEU A 204 23.85 1.78 -12.55
C LEU A 204 24.73 2.14 -11.35
N ASP A 205 25.45 3.26 -11.41
CA ASP A 205 26.26 3.76 -10.30
C ASP A 205 25.38 4.04 -9.05
N MET A 206 24.18 4.62 -9.24
CA MET A 206 23.20 4.83 -8.16
C MET A 206 22.68 3.51 -7.59
N HIS A 207 22.44 2.51 -8.43
CA HIS A 207 21.98 1.21 -7.99
C HIS A 207 23.04 0.48 -7.16
N GLU A 208 24.31 0.51 -7.58
CA GLU A 208 25.42 -0.06 -6.81
C GLU A 208 25.60 0.65 -5.46
N GLU A 209 25.51 1.99 -5.43
CA GLU A 209 25.56 2.78 -4.21
C GLU A 209 24.43 2.43 -3.23
N PHE A 210 23.21 2.28 -3.77
CA PHE A 210 22.04 1.84 -3.00
C PHE A 210 22.23 0.43 -2.42
N GLN A 211 22.70 -0.53 -3.23
CA GLN A 211 22.91 -1.90 -2.78
C GLN A 211 23.91 -1.98 -1.64
N GLU A 212 25.03 -1.25 -1.73
CA GLU A 212 26.02 -1.20 -0.65
C GLU A 212 25.45 -0.52 0.61
N ALA A 213 24.70 0.58 0.45
CA ALA A 213 24.06 1.25 1.57
C ALA A 213 23.04 0.35 2.29
N TYR A 214 22.20 -0.36 1.53
CA TYR A 214 21.22 -1.30 2.08
C TYR A 214 21.91 -2.48 2.75
N LYS A 215 22.97 -3.04 2.15
CA LYS A 215 23.73 -4.14 2.72
C LYS A 215 24.32 -3.77 4.09
N VAL A 216 24.97 -2.61 4.19
CA VAL A 216 25.52 -2.12 5.46
C VAL A 216 24.43 -1.94 6.51
N PHE A 217 23.25 -1.43 6.12
CA PHE A 217 22.11 -1.26 6.99
C PHE A 217 21.52 -2.61 7.46
N ALA A 218 21.35 -3.57 6.56
CA ALA A 218 20.79 -4.89 6.84
C ALA A 218 21.73 -5.80 7.66
N GLU A 219 23.06 -5.64 7.52
CA GLU A 219 24.06 -6.45 8.22
C GLU A 219 24.28 -6.02 9.69
N ARG A 220 23.58 -4.98 10.16
CA ARG A 220 23.64 -4.55 11.57
C ARG A 220 23.17 -5.67 12.51
N THR A 221 23.76 -5.71 13.70
CA THR A 221 23.58 -6.82 14.66
C THR A 221 22.48 -6.58 15.70
N TYR A 222 21.90 -5.38 15.73
CA TYR A 222 20.82 -5.06 16.66
C TYR A 222 19.47 -5.60 16.14
N ASP A 223 18.50 -5.70 17.06
CA ASP A 223 17.11 -6.01 16.71
C ASP A 223 16.42 -4.76 16.14
N CYS A 224 16.00 -4.83 14.88
CA CYS A 224 15.30 -3.73 14.21
C CYS A 224 13.91 -3.45 14.78
N LEU A 225 13.33 -4.33 15.59
CA LEU A 225 12.02 -4.17 16.24
C LEU A 225 12.12 -3.80 17.73
N ASP A 226 13.32 -3.68 18.28
CA ASP A 226 13.53 -3.20 19.65
C ASP A 226 13.21 -1.71 19.78
N LEU A 227 12.19 -1.41 20.59
CA LEU A 227 11.69 -0.05 20.85
C LEU A 227 12.66 0.82 21.66
N THR A 228 13.67 0.23 22.29
CA THR A 228 14.66 0.95 23.09
C THR A 228 15.93 1.26 22.31
N ASN A 229 16.05 0.76 21.09
CA ASN A 229 17.24 0.87 20.28
C ASN A 229 17.28 2.18 19.49
N ALA A 230 18.00 3.16 20.03
CA ALA A 230 18.23 4.46 19.39
C ALA A 230 19.23 4.37 18.22
N ASP A 231 20.13 3.39 18.21
CA ASP A 231 21.12 3.23 17.13
C ASP A 231 20.42 2.90 15.81
N PHE A 232 19.40 2.03 15.86
CA PHE A 232 18.58 1.74 14.69
C PHE A 232 17.86 3.00 14.18
N GLU A 233 17.31 3.84 15.06
CA GLU A 233 16.58 5.03 14.63
C GLU A 233 17.49 5.98 13.84
N GLN A 234 18.74 6.13 14.31
CA GLN A 234 19.75 6.92 13.62
C GLN A 234 20.16 6.28 12.29
N ASP A 235 20.48 4.98 12.28
CA ASP A 235 20.88 4.27 11.05
C ASP A 235 19.73 4.25 10.00
N ALA A 236 18.48 4.14 10.44
CA ALA A 236 17.29 4.21 9.58
C ALA A 236 17.12 5.61 8.98
N PHE A 237 17.31 6.66 9.79
CA PHE A 237 17.29 8.04 9.32
C PHE A 237 18.41 8.30 8.29
N ASP A 238 19.64 7.87 8.58
CA ASP A 238 20.78 8.03 7.67
C ASP A 238 20.55 7.27 6.35
N PHE A 239 19.95 6.08 6.40
CA PHE A 239 19.55 5.33 5.21
C PHE A 239 18.47 6.06 4.41
N GLN A 240 17.44 6.59 5.06
CA GLN A 240 16.39 7.39 4.40
C GLN A 240 16.96 8.64 3.72
N GLN A 241 17.96 9.30 4.32
CA GLN A 241 18.64 10.43 3.68
C GLN A 241 19.38 10.01 2.40
N LYS A 242 20.02 8.84 2.38
CA LYS A 242 20.65 8.29 1.17
C LYS A 242 19.61 7.97 0.10
N VAL A 243 18.49 7.36 0.48
CA VAL A 243 17.36 7.09 -0.42
C VAL A 243 16.85 8.39 -1.04
N GLU A 244 16.70 9.46 -0.25
CA GLU A 244 16.26 10.77 -0.75
C GLU A 244 17.28 11.40 -1.72
N ASP A 245 18.59 11.25 -1.47
CA ASP A 245 19.63 11.71 -2.42
C ASP A 245 19.53 10.98 -3.77
N ILE A 246 19.38 9.65 -3.74
CA ILE A 246 19.17 8.83 -4.94
C ILE A 246 17.91 9.28 -5.67
N ASP A 247 16.80 9.54 -4.97
CA ASP A 247 15.56 10.02 -5.57
C ASP A 247 15.75 11.36 -6.30
N ARG A 248 16.47 12.34 -5.71
CA ARG A 248 16.77 13.63 -6.36
C ARG A 248 17.62 13.45 -7.61
N ARG A 249 18.61 12.56 -7.56
CA ARG A 249 19.48 12.25 -8.71
C ARG A 249 18.69 11.55 -9.82
N LEU A 250 17.78 10.64 -9.46
CA LEU A 250 16.86 9.99 -10.40
C LEU A 250 15.90 10.99 -11.04
N GLY A 251 15.34 11.94 -10.27
CA GLY A 251 14.53 13.03 -10.81
C GLY A 251 15.29 13.85 -11.86
N THR A 252 16.58 14.14 -11.58
CA THR A 252 17.46 14.83 -12.54
C THR A 252 17.71 13.99 -13.80
N VAL A 253 17.99 12.69 -13.66
CA VAL A 253 18.17 11.77 -14.79
C VAL A 253 16.90 11.68 -15.63
N PHE A 254 15.74 11.59 -14.99
CA PHE A 254 14.44 11.58 -15.67
C PHE A 254 14.24 12.83 -16.52
N ILE A 255 14.48 14.02 -15.96
CA ILE A 255 14.39 15.29 -16.68
C ILE A 255 15.34 15.30 -17.89
N GLN A 256 16.58 14.87 -17.71
CA GLN A 256 17.57 14.82 -18.80
C GLN A 256 17.17 13.83 -19.90
N ALA A 257 16.64 12.67 -19.53
CA ALA A 257 16.16 11.66 -20.47
C ALA A 257 14.92 12.16 -21.23
N PHE A 258 14.02 12.86 -20.53
CA PHE A 258 12.83 13.47 -21.13
C PHE A 258 13.22 14.53 -22.16
N ASP A 259 14.21 15.38 -21.84
CA ASP A 259 14.69 16.43 -22.74
C ASP A 259 15.50 15.89 -23.94
N ASP A 260 16.08 14.67 -23.84
CA ASP A 260 16.77 13.98 -24.94
C ASP A 260 15.80 13.18 -25.84
N ALA A 261 14.53 13.02 -25.43
CA ALA A 261 13.55 12.24 -26.16
C ALA A 261 13.23 12.89 -27.52
N SER A 262 13.44 12.14 -28.60
CA SER A 262 13.31 12.62 -29.97
C SER A 262 11.86 12.69 -30.46
N ASP A 263 10.99 11.85 -29.90
CA ASP A 263 9.58 11.81 -30.22
C ASP A 263 8.72 11.37 -29.03
N LEU A 264 7.41 11.48 -29.24
CA LEU A 264 6.39 11.13 -28.26
C LEU A 264 6.43 9.64 -27.88
N GLU A 265 6.82 8.74 -28.79
CA GLU A 265 6.90 7.31 -28.52
C GLU A 265 8.04 6.99 -27.53
N HIS A 266 9.22 7.60 -27.73
CA HIS A 266 10.33 7.51 -26.80
C HIS A 266 9.99 8.08 -25.43
N THR A 267 9.22 9.17 -25.39
CA THR A 267 8.76 9.78 -24.14
C THR A 267 7.82 8.85 -23.36
N PHE A 268 6.86 8.20 -24.02
CA PHE A 268 6.00 7.23 -23.33
C PHE A 268 6.75 6.01 -22.83
N LYS A 269 7.71 5.49 -23.61
CA LYS A 269 8.59 4.41 -23.13
C LYS A 269 9.37 4.82 -21.89
N LEU A 270 9.86 6.07 -21.84
CA LEU A 270 10.53 6.60 -20.65
C LEU A 270 9.61 6.62 -19.42
N LEU A 271 8.36 7.08 -19.59
CA LEU A 271 7.37 7.09 -18.51
C LEU A 271 7.03 5.67 -18.03
N GLU A 272 6.92 4.71 -18.95
CA GLU A 272 6.67 3.30 -18.63
C GLU A 272 7.86 2.66 -17.88
N MET A 273 9.09 2.96 -18.30
CA MET A 273 10.30 2.45 -17.64
C MET A 273 10.47 2.96 -16.21
N PHE A 274 10.18 4.24 -15.96
CA PHE A 274 10.22 4.76 -14.58
C PHE A 274 9.01 4.28 -13.76
N GLY A 275 7.83 4.12 -14.39
CA GLY A 275 6.66 3.51 -13.76
C GLY A 275 6.34 4.10 -12.39
N SER A 276 6.31 3.25 -11.35
CA SER A 276 6.02 3.65 -9.97
C SER A 276 7.09 4.56 -9.34
N LEU A 277 8.29 4.65 -9.91
CA LEU A 277 9.32 5.59 -9.43
C LEU A 277 8.87 7.05 -9.61
N LEU A 278 8.00 7.34 -10.58
CA LEU A 278 7.42 8.67 -10.77
C LEU A 278 6.38 9.03 -9.69
N GLU A 279 5.86 8.05 -8.96
CA GLU A 279 4.92 8.26 -7.86
C GLU A 279 5.65 8.67 -6.56
N ARG A 280 6.98 8.48 -6.50
CA ARG A 280 7.80 8.87 -5.35
C ARG A 280 7.78 10.39 -5.21
N PRO A 281 7.48 10.96 -4.03
CA PRO A 281 7.17 12.39 -3.89
C PRO A 281 8.22 13.35 -4.44
N VAL A 282 9.51 13.04 -4.24
CA VAL A 282 10.64 13.86 -4.71
C VAL A 282 10.71 13.86 -6.23
N ILE A 283 10.62 12.67 -6.85
CA ILE A 283 10.67 12.51 -8.31
C ILE A 283 9.41 13.10 -8.96
N ALA A 284 8.24 12.90 -8.34
CA ALA A 284 6.97 13.45 -8.79
C ALA A 284 6.99 14.97 -8.86
N ALA A 285 7.60 15.62 -7.85
CA ALA A 285 7.74 17.07 -7.80
C ALA A 285 8.62 17.59 -8.96
N ASP A 286 9.72 16.91 -9.25
CA ASP A 286 10.62 17.26 -10.35
C ASP A 286 9.99 16.99 -11.73
N ALA A 287 9.27 15.87 -11.87
CA ALA A 287 8.59 15.47 -13.10
C ALA A 287 7.36 16.33 -13.44
N ALA A 288 6.76 16.98 -12.44
CA ALA A 288 5.51 17.74 -12.57
C ALA A 288 5.54 18.75 -13.74
N GLY A 289 6.65 19.46 -13.92
CA GLY A 289 6.82 20.44 -15.00
C GLY A 289 6.79 19.82 -16.40
N LYS A 290 7.30 18.59 -16.56
CA LYS A 290 7.43 17.91 -17.86
C LYS A 290 6.12 17.39 -18.43
N TYR A 291 5.09 17.21 -17.61
CA TYR A 291 3.77 16.82 -18.12
C TYR A 291 3.13 17.88 -19.02
N SER A 292 3.41 19.17 -18.79
CA SER A 292 2.99 20.24 -19.71
C SER A 292 3.67 20.08 -21.08
N ASP A 293 4.96 19.75 -21.09
CA ASP A 293 5.72 19.51 -22.31
C ASP A 293 5.21 18.27 -23.06
N LEU A 294 4.86 17.20 -22.34
CA LEU A 294 4.23 16.00 -22.91
C LEU A 294 2.91 16.33 -23.62
N ILE A 295 2.06 17.14 -22.98
CA ILE A 295 0.80 17.62 -23.55
C ILE A 295 1.05 18.43 -24.84
N HIS A 296 2.07 19.29 -24.83
CA HIS A 296 2.46 20.06 -26.02
C HIS A 296 2.99 19.17 -27.15
N MET A 297 3.84 18.19 -26.86
CA MET A 297 4.32 17.21 -27.82
C MET A 297 3.17 16.42 -28.45
N PHE A 298 2.20 15.99 -27.64
CA PHE A 298 0.99 15.33 -28.10
C PHE A 298 0.17 16.23 -29.04
N SER A 299 -0.05 17.50 -28.65
CA SER A 299 -0.76 18.49 -29.47
C SER A 299 -0.06 18.74 -30.83
N SER A 300 1.27 18.82 -30.83
CA SER A 300 2.05 18.95 -32.06
C SER A 300 1.89 17.72 -32.95
N ALA A 301 1.97 16.51 -32.39
CA ALA A 301 1.79 15.27 -33.13
C ALA A 301 0.40 15.18 -33.80
N LEU A 302 -0.66 15.65 -33.12
CA LEU A 302 -1.99 15.75 -33.71
C LEU A 302 -2.05 16.79 -34.83
N SER A 303 -1.40 17.93 -34.65
CA SER A 303 -1.33 18.99 -35.67
C SER A 303 -0.62 18.49 -36.93
N ASP A 304 0.46 17.72 -36.78
CA ASP A 304 1.17 17.07 -37.88
C ASP A 304 0.29 16.05 -38.60
N ALA A 305 -0.45 15.23 -37.84
CA ALA A 305 -1.40 14.27 -38.41
C ALA A 305 -2.50 14.98 -39.21
N ARG A 306 -2.99 16.14 -38.73
CA ARG A 306 -3.95 16.98 -39.44
C ARG A 306 -3.37 17.56 -40.73
N LEU A 307 -2.11 18.01 -40.69
CA LEU A 307 -1.42 18.53 -41.86
C LEU A 307 -1.21 17.44 -42.93
N ILE A 308 -0.81 16.24 -42.52
CA ILE A 308 -0.69 15.07 -43.40
C ILE A 308 -2.04 14.78 -44.07
N TYR A 309 -3.13 14.82 -43.29
CA TYR A 309 -4.47 14.66 -43.82
C TYR A 309 -4.84 15.72 -44.86
N SER A 310 -4.69 17.01 -44.52
CA SER A 310 -5.04 18.11 -45.41
C SER A 310 -4.21 18.12 -46.70
N ARG A 311 -2.92 17.76 -46.64
CA ARG A 311 -2.06 17.63 -47.82
C ARG A 311 -2.53 16.51 -48.75
N HIS A 312 -2.91 15.36 -48.20
CA HIS A 312 -3.42 14.24 -48.99
C HIS A 312 -4.73 14.58 -49.69
N VAL A 313 -5.69 15.20 -48.98
CA VAL A 313 -6.98 15.63 -49.56
C VAL A 313 -6.76 16.68 -50.66
N ARG A 314 -5.84 17.62 -50.46
CA ARG A 314 -5.52 18.62 -51.50
C ARG A 314 -4.90 17.98 -52.74
N ALA A 315 -3.94 17.06 -52.57
CA ALA A 315 -3.33 16.36 -53.69
C ALA A 315 -4.34 15.54 -54.49
N GLU A 316 -5.32 14.94 -53.82
CA GLU A 316 -6.44 14.23 -54.46
C GLU A 316 -7.32 15.17 -55.30
N LEU A 317 -7.60 16.38 -54.81
CA LEU A 317 -8.38 17.40 -55.52
C LEU A 317 -7.63 18.02 -56.71
N GLU A 318 -6.32 18.26 -56.59
CA GLU A 318 -5.52 18.96 -57.60
C GLU A 318 -4.96 18.02 -58.68
N LEU A 319 -4.56 16.79 -58.31
CA LEU A 319 -3.85 15.86 -59.19
C LEU A 319 -4.72 14.65 -59.60
N GLY A 320 -5.93 14.50 -59.04
CA GLY A 320 -6.87 13.41 -59.32
C GLY A 320 -6.44 12.04 -58.79
N SER A 321 -5.22 11.90 -58.29
CA SER A 321 -4.70 10.68 -57.65
C SER A 321 -3.71 11.05 -56.55
N PRO A 322 -4.00 10.75 -55.27
CA PRO A 322 -3.06 11.01 -54.19
C PRO A 322 -1.87 10.03 -54.24
N ALA A 323 -0.78 10.40 -53.58
CA ALA A 323 0.40 9.55 -53.45
C ALA A 323 0.07 8.33 -52.57
N VAL A 324 -0.07 7.16 -53.21
CA VAL A 324 -0.33 5.88 -52.54
C VAL A 324 0.93 5.02 -52.48
N HIS A 325 0.88 3.97 -51.65
CA HIS A 325 1.95 2.98 -51.57
C HIS A 325 2.29 2.37 -52.94
N LYS A 326 3.58 2.04 -53.14
CA LYS A 326 4.06 1.39 -54.36
C LYS A 326 3.24 0.12 -54.64
N ASN A 327 2.88 -0.09 -55.90
CA ASN A 327 2.12 -1.25 -56.38
C ASN A 327 0.71 -1.40 -55.78
N MET A 328 0.09 -0.32 -55.28
CA MET A 328 -1.30 -0.35 -54.82
C MET A 328 -2.25 0.36 -55.78
N PRO A 329 -3.43 -0.23 -56.07
CA PRO A 329 -4.50 0.48 -56.77
C PRO A 329 -4.95 1.73 -55.99
N PRO A 330 -5.39 2.82 -56.65
CA PRO A 330 -5.69 4.10 -56.00
C PRO A 330 -6.66 4.00 -54.81
N VAL A 331 -7.77 3.26 -54.97
CA VAL A 331 -8.78 3.07 -53.90
C VAL A 331 -8.21 2.28 -52.72
N ALA A 332 -7.53 1.17 -52.99
CA ALA A 332 -6.95 0.33 -51.94
C ALA A 332 -5.80 1.06 -51.22
N GLY A 333 -5.00 1.83 -51.95
CA GLY A 333 -3.92 2.66 -51.43
C GLY A 333 -4.41 3.78 -50.53
N ALA A 334 -5.45 4.53 -50.95
CA ALA A 334 -6.06 5.59 -50.16
C ALA A 334 -6.68 5.05 -48.86
N LEU A 335 -7.39 3.91 -48.93
CA LEU A 335 -7.94 3.24 -47.76
C LEU A 335 -6.85 2.75 -46.80
N ARG A 336 -5.74 2.20 -47.31
CA ARG A 336 -4.60 1.78 -46.49
C ARG A 336 -3.94 2.97 -45.81
N TRP A 337 -3.65 4.04 -46.54
CA TRP A 337 -3.08 5.26 -45.98
C TRP A 337 -3.97 5.84 -44.87
N ALA A 338 -5.29 5.90 -45.08
CA ALA A 338 -6.25 6.36 -44.07
C ALA A 338 -6.25 5.45 -42.82
N ARG A 339 -6.09 4.12 -43.00
CA ARG A 339 -5.94 3.18 -41.87
C ARG A 339 -4.67 3.43 -41.09
N GLU A 340 -3.55 3.66 -41.77
CA GLU A 340 -2.24 3.91 -41.15
C GLU A 340 -2.23 5.22 -40.37
N LEU A 341 -2.78 6.30 -40.93
CA LEU A 341 -2.89 7.58 -40.23
C LEU A 341 -3.78 7.47 -38.99
N ARG A 342 -4.91 6.75 -39.10
CA ARG A 342 -5.79 6.49 -37.94
C ARG A 342 -5.12 5.61 -36.89
N ALA A 343 -4.37 4.59 -37.30
CA ALA A 343 -3.65 3.72 -36.39
C ALA A 343 -2.58 4.50 -35.61
N ARG A 344 -1.85 5.40 -36.28
CA ARG A 344 -0.86 6.28 -35.65
C ARG A 344 -1.47 7.15 -34.55
N ILE A 345 -2.58 7.84 -34.83
CA ILE A 345 -3.27 8.69 -33.84
C ILE A 345 -3.80 7.85 -32.67
N ARG A 346 -4.37 6.67 -32.97
CA ARG A 346 -4.93 5.78 -31.94
C ARG A 346 -3.87 5.18 -31.03
N ALA A 347 -2.70 4.82 -31.55
CA ALA A 347 -1.60 4.29 -30.75
C ALA A 347 -1.15 5.34 -29.74
N GLN A 348 -0.82 6.55 -30.21
CA GLN A 348 -0.39 7.66 -29.35
C GLN A 348 -1.44 8.05 -28.30
N PHE A 349 -2.72 8.04 -28.67
CA PHE A 349 -3.82 8.29 -27.75
C PHE A 349 -4.05 7.14 -26.76
N GLY A 350 -3.79 5.89 -27.18
CA GLY A 350 -3.80 4.71 -26.33
C GLY A 350 -2.75 4.83 -25.23
N ASP A 351 -1.51 5.14 -25.60
CA ASP A 351 -0.38 5.27 -24.66
C ASP A 351 -0.62 6.40 -23.65
N PHE A 352 -1.20 7.52 -24.09
CA PHE A 352 -1.61 8.63 -23.21
C PHE A 352 -2.73 8.25 -22.23
N ARG A 353 -3.57 7.27 -22.58
CA ARG A 353 -4.68 6.81 -21.72
C ARG A 353 -4.25 5.72 -20.74
N HIS A 354 -3.26 4.90 -21.10
CA HIS A 354 -2.73 3.86 -20.23
C HIS A 354 -1.70 4.40 -19.23
N SER A 355 -1.03 5.52 -19.55
CA SER A 355 -0.23 6.32 -18.61
C SER A 355 -1.14 6.99 -17.58
N SER A 356 -1.69 6.17 -16.68
CA SER A 356 -2.66 6.53 -15.64
C SER A 356 -1.97 7.23 -14.46
N HIS A 357 -1.00 8.10 -14.71
CA HIS A 357 -0.40 8.88 -13.65
C HIS A 357 -1.42 9.95 -13.21
N PRO A 358 -1.68 10.15 -11.91
CA PRO A 358 -2.70 11.09 -11.40
C PRO A 358 -2.57 12.52 -11.96
N CYS A 359 -1.36 12.91 -12.36
CA CYS A 359 -1.04 14.23 -12.90
C CYS A 359 -1.38 14.41 -14.39
N VAL A 360 -1.67 13.34 -15.13
CA VAL A 360 -1.99 13.38 -16.57
C VAL A 360 -3.51 13.35 -16.77
N ALA A 361 -4.19 14.39 -16.32
CA ALA A 361 -5.57 14.61 -16.76
C ALA A 361 -5.52 15.05 -18.23
N VAL A 362 -6.03 14.23 -19.16
CA VAL A 362 -6.12 14.60 -20.57
C VAL A 362 -6.95 15.90 -20.67
N PRO A 363 -6.38 17.02 -21.15
CA PRO A 363 -7.18 18.21 -21.41
C PRO A 363 -8.32 17.83 -22.36
N ALA A 364 -9.56 18.12 -21.98
CA ALA A 364 -10.74 17.76 -22.79
C ALA A 364 -10.60 18.21 -24.26
N LYS A 365 -9.90 19.32 -24.49
CA LYS A 365 -9.54 19.82 -25.82
C LYS A 365 -8.77 18.81 -26.68
N LEU A 366 -7.74 18.15 -26.14
CA LEU A 366 -6.96 17.14 -26.87
C LEU A 366 -7.80 15.91 -27.21
N PHE A 367 -8.73 15.54 -26.33
CA PHE A 367 -9.70 14.48 -26.60
C PHE A 367 -10.60 14.83 -27.80
N TYR A 368 -11.14 16.05 -27.83
CA TYR A 368 -11.96 16.52 -28.95
C TYR A 368 -11.17 16.62 -30.25
N ASP A 369 -9.93 17.11 -30.21
CA ASP A 369 -9.06 17.22 -31.39
C ASP A 369 -8.75 15.82 -31.98
N CYS A 370 -8.50 14.82 -31.13
CA CYS A 370 -8.35 13.42 -31.57
C CYS A 370 -9.61 12.86 -32.23
N LEU A 371 -10.79 13.10 -31.62
CA LEU A 371 -12.06 12.66 -32.17
C LEU A 371 -12.37 13.32 -33.52
N GLU A 372 -12.12 14.62 -33.64
CA GLU A 372 -12.32 15.38 -34.86
C GLU A 372 -11.48 14.80 -36.01
N ILE A 373 -10.17 14.62 -35.81
CA ILE A 373 -9.29 14.07 -36.85
C ILE A 373 -9.70 12.63 -37.20
N CYS A 374 -10.05 11.80 -36.21
CA CYS A 374 -10.55 10.44 -36.47
C CYS A 374 -11.85 10.44 -37.30
N SER A 375 -12.76 11.40 -37.04
CA SER A 375 -14.00 11.55 -37.80
C SER A 375 -13.75 11.98 -39.25
N LEU A 376 -12.80 12.89 -39.47
CA LEU A 376 -12.39 13.35 -40.81
C LEU A 376 -11.76 12.20 -41.62
N ILE A 377 -10.99 11.33 -40.97
CA ILE A 377 -10.45 10.12 -41.59
C ILE A 377 -11.58 9.11 -41.91
N ASN A 378 -12.59 8.98 -41.06
CA ASN A 378 -13.77 8.14 -41.32
C ASN A 378 -14.58 8.60 -42.55
N LEU A 379 -14.55 9.88 -42.88
CA LEU A 379 -15.18 10.40 -44.09
C LEU A 379 -14.53 9.83 -45.37
N ILE A 380 -13.20 9.65 -45.38
CA ILE A 380 -12.50 8.99 -46.50
C ILE A 380 -12.96 7.54 -46.66
N PHE A 381 -13.08 6.80 -45.54
CA PHE A 381 -13.63 5.44 -45.56
C PHE A 381 -15.05 5.38 -46.13
N PHE A 382 -15.88 6.39 -45.84
CA PHE A 382 -17.25 6.47 -46.34
C PHE A 382 -17.27 6.78 -47.85
N LEU A 383 -16.55 7.81 -48.30
CA LEU A 383 -16.50 8.24 -49.71
C LEU A 383 -16.03 7.12 -50.65
N TYR A 384 -14.99 6.39 -50.27
CA TYR A 384 -14.44 5.29 -51.06
C TYR A 384 -15.29 4.01 -51.03
N ARG A 385 -16.06 3.80 -49.95
CA ARG A 385 -17.03 2.69 -49.88
C ARG A 385 -18.25 2.96 -50.76
N THR A 386 -18.71 4.21 -50.83
CA THR A 386 -19.81 4.62 -51.71
C THR A 386 -19.42 4.59 -53.19
N SER A 387 -18.18 4.98 -53.55
CA SER A 387 -17.70 4.91 -54.94
C SER A 387 -17.46 3.48 -55.43
N SER A 388 -16.95 2.59 -54.56
CA SER A 388 -16.82 1.17 -54.86
C SER A 388 -18.18 0.50 -55.12
N ASN A 389 -19.21 0.86 -54.33
CA ASN A 389 -20.56 0.34 -54.51
C ASN A 389 -21.22 0.85 -55.80
N ALA A 390 -20.96 2.11 -56.18
CA ALA A 390 -21.44 2.69 -57.44
C ALA A 390 -20.77 2.08 -58.68
N CYS A 391 -19.47 1.77 -58.63
CA CYS A 391 -18.78 1.06 -59.71
C CYS A 391 -19.28 -0.39 -59.88
N SER A 392 -19.57 -1.09 -58.77
CA SER A 392 -20.13 -2.45 -58.82
C SER A 392 -21.56 -2.54 -59.35
N GLN A 393 -22.35 -1.46 -59.27
CA GLN A 393 -23.70 -1.39 -59.86
C GLN A 393 -23.70 -1.02 -61.35
N ASN A 394 -22.60 -0.46 -61.86
CA ASN A 394 -22.43 -0.14 -63.30
C ASN A 394 -21.73 -1.26 -64.10
N MET A 395 -21.29 -2.34 -63.47
CA MET A 395 -20.70 -3.53 -64.13
C MET A 395 -21.60 -4.78 -64.05
N SER A 396 -22.88 -4.60 -63.72
CA SER A 396 -23.91 -5.65 -63.73
C SER A 396 -24.92 -5.43 -64.84
#